data_AF-A0AAD8JV67-F1
#
_entry.id   AF-A0AAD8JV67-F1
#
_cell.length_a   1.000
_cell.length_b   1.000
_cell.length_c   1.000
_cell.angle_alpha   90.00
_cell.angle_beta   90.00
_cell.angle_gamma   90.00
#
_symmetry.space_group_name_H-M   'P 1'
#
loop_
_entity.id
_entity.type
_entity.pdbx_description
1 polymer ?
#
loop_
_entity_poly.entity_id
_entity_poly.type
_entity_poly.pdbx_seq_one_letter_code
_entity_poly.pdbx_strand_id
1 'polypeptide(L)'
;MKRGRSKSPIAFVVVFVSVSCLFVLILTILKLPDISFTNGSSSLSNYKKFSKVANNSYSLGKFGEMMIEMLPQDLSFTVFVPSVTAFERDLRLSVNNSLTKEKEDDTYAILTRVLSFTVVPWKILSESVSDTEEIICDSLSGLKLHVSKDADEMLVVNRVRSTRVNLRRGEIVIHVMNGVIMEAEFQQSIRADNSDED
;
A
#
# COMPACT_ATOMS: atom_id res chain seq x y z
N MET A 1 7.23 25.49 66.12
CA MET A 1 7.38 26.23 64.84
C MET A 1 8.25 25.39 63.89
N LYS A 2 7.66 24.69 62.91
CA LYS A 2 8.43 23.93 61.89
C LYS A 2 8.53 24.76 60.62
N ARG A 3 9.76 25.17 60.30
CA ARG A 3 10.14 26.02 59.17
C ARG A 3 9.88 25.29 57.84
N GLY A 4 9.13 25.95 56.96
CA GLY A 4 8.82 25.48 55.61
C GLY A 4 10.07 25.37 54.75
N ARG A 5 10.20 24.24 54.06
CA ARG A 5 11.28 23.95 53.11
C ARG A 5 10.86 24.45 51.73
N SER A 6 11.26 25.68 51.37
CA SER A 6 11.13 26.19 50.01
C SER A 6 12.01 25.34 49.09
N LYS A 7 11.39 24.54 48.23
CA LYS A 7 12.10 23.84 47.15
C LYS A 7 12.46 24.89 46.10
N SER A 8 13.71 24.91 45.64
CA SER A 8 14.19 25.85 44.63
C SER A 8 13.28 25.79 43.39
N PRO A 9 12.78 26.94 42.88
CA PRO A 9 11.84 26.96 41.76
C PRO A 9 12.40 26.29 40.51
N ILE A 10 13.72 26.38 40.31
CA ILE A 10 14.46 25.71 39.23
C ILE A 10 14.33 24.18 39.32
N ALA A 11 14.43 23.61 40.52
CA ALA A 11 14.29 22.17 40.71
C ALA A 11 12.85 21.70 40.41
N PHE A 12 11.85 22.53 40.71
CA PHE A 12 10.46 22.22 40.36
C PHE A 12 10.23 22.22 38.85
N VAL A 13 10.78 23.21 38.13
CA VAL A 13 10.68 23.28 36.67
C VAL A 13 11.38 22.09 36.01
N VAL A 14 12.59 21.73 36.44
CA VAL A 14 13.32 20.58 35.88
C VAL A 14 12.55 19.27 36.07
N VAL A 15 11.96 19.06 37.26
CA VAL A 15 11.13 17.88 37.53
C VAL A 15 9.89 17.88 36.64
N PHE A 16 9.21 19.02 36.51
CA PHE A 16 8.00 19.12 35.70
C PHE A 16 8.26 18.87 34.21
N VAL A 17 9.35 19.43 33.67
CA VAL A 17 9.78 19.21 32.28
C VAL A 17 10.16 17.74 32.06
N SER A 18 10.91 17.14 33.00
CA SER A 18 11.28 15.73 32.92
C SER A 18 10.07 14.80 32.94
N VAL A 19 9.11 15.02 33.85
CA VAL A 19 7.88 14.23 33.94
C VAL A 19 7.03 14.39 32.68
N SER A 20 6.91 15.62 32.16
CA SER A 20 6.16 15.90 30.93
C SER A 20 6.79 15.21 29.71
N CYS A 21 8.12 15.24 29.60
CA CYS A 21 8.85 14.57 28.54
C CYS A 21 8.67 13.04 28.61
N LEU A 22 8.76 12.47 29.81
CA LEU A 22 8.56 11.03 30.04
C LEU A 22 7.11 10.62 29.73
N PHE A 23 6.13 11.46 30.08
CA PHE A 23 4.73 11.24 29.76
C PHE A 23 4.45 11.26 28.25
N VAL A 24 5.04 12.21 27.51
CA VAL A 24 4.95 12.26 26.04
C VAL A 24 5.61 11.03 25.41
N LEU A 25 6.77 10.60 25.92
CA LEU A 25 7.43 9.37 25.46
C LEU A 25 6.55 8.14 25.71
N ILE A 26 5.95 8.02 26.89
CA ILE A 26 5.02 6.93 27.21
C ILE A 26 3.79 6.96 26.30
N LEU A 27 3.16 8.12 26.08
CA LEU A 27 2.02 8.23 25.16
C LEU A 27 2.40 7.92 23.71
N THR A 28 3.63 8.23 23.31
CA THR A 28 4.14 7.89 21.97
C THR A 28 4.33 6.38 21.85
N ILE A 29 4.90 5.73 22.87
CA ILE A 29 5.11 4.28 22.90
C ILE A 29 3.78 3.52 22.99
N LEU A 30 2.83 3.97 23.82
CA LEU A 30 1.50 3.36 23.98
C LEU A 30 0.56 3.60 22.79
N LYS A 31 0.91 4.51 21.87
CA LYS A 31 0.18 4.73 20.62
C LYS A 31 0.70 3.90 19.43
N LEU A 32 1.74 3.09 19.63
CA LEU A 32 2.07 2.06 18.65
C LEU A 32 1.18 0.83 18.88
N PRO A 33 0.54 0.26 17.84
CA PRO A 33 -0.07 -1.06 17.96
C PRO A 33 1.00 -2.08 18.34
N ASP A 34 0.69 -2.97 19.29
CA ASP A 34 1.61 -3.95 19.85
C ASP A 34 2.29 -4.80 18.75
N ILE A 35 3.57 -4.52 18.48
CA ILE A 35 4.43 -5.43 17.72
C ILE A 35 5.13 -6.32 18.74
N SER A 36 4.58 -7.50 18.98
CA SER A 36 5.26 -8.52 19.78
C SER A 36 6.51 -9.01 19.04
N PHE A 37 7.69 -8.51 19.43
CA PHE A 37 8.97 -9.04 18.98
C PHE A 37 9.20 -10.44 19.58
N THR A 38 8.98 -11.46 18.77
CA THR A 38 9.47 -12.82 19.06
C THR A 38 10.91 -12.93 18.58
N ASN A 39 11.82 -13.17 19.52
CA ASN A 39 13.23 -13.47 19.23
C ASN A 39 13.34 -14.73 18.35
N GLY A 40 13.87 -14.57 17.14
CA GLY A 40 14.25 -15.66 16.26
C GLY A 40 15.46 -15.25 15.44
N SER A 41 16.64 -15.67 15.89
CA SER A 41 17.90 -15.53 15.18
C SER A 41 17.91 -16.32 13.88
N SER A 42 18.46 -15.70 12.82
CA SER A 42 19.12 -16.30 11.65
C SER A 42 18.31 -17.28 10.77
N SER A 43 18.07 -16.89 9.52
CA SER A 43 18.67 -17.56 8.35
C SER A 43 18.10 -17.02 7.04
N LEU A 44 19.03 -16.68 6.16
CA LEU A 44 18.85 -16.45 4.73
C LEU A 44 18.14 -17.64 4.05
N SER A 45 17.51 -17.36 2.91
CA SER A 45 16.95 -18.28 1.91
C SER A 45 15.68 -19.05 2.30
N ASN A 46 14.57 -18.70 1.66
CA ASN A 46 13.61 -19.66 1.11
C ASN A 46 12.57 -18.94 0.23
N TYR A 47 12.96 -18.71 -1.03
CA TYR A 47 12.01 -18.52 -2.13
C TYR A 47 11.35 -19.88 -2.40
N LYS A 48 10.34 -20.23 -1.61
CA LYS A 48 9.57 -21.48 -1.82
C LYS A 48 8.13 -21.34 -1.33
N LYS A 49 7.26 -21.05 -2.30
CA LYS A 49 5.96 -21.70 -2.47
C LYS A 49 5.00 -21.61 -1.27
N PHE A 50 4.46 -20.42 -1.01
CA PHE A 50 3.16 -20.29 -0.35
C PHE A 50 2.03 -20.41 -1.38
N SER A 51 1.83 -21.63 -1.88
CA SER A 51 0.55 -22.03 -2.45
C SER A 51 -0.19 -22.83 -1.39
N LYS A 52 -1.41 -22.37 -1.07
CA LYS A 52 -2.42 -22.91 -0.13
C LYS A 52 -2.45 -22.29 1.28
N VAL A 53 -3.00 -21.09 1.35
CA VAL A 53 -4.04 -20.78 2.34
C VAL A 53 -5.28 -20.36 1.56
N ALA A 54 -6.23 -21.28 1.41
CA ALA A 54 -7.49 -21.01 0.76
C ALA A 54 -8.40 -20.25 1.73
N ASN A 55 -8.63 -18.97 1.44
CA ASN A 55 -9.79 -18.21 1.92
C ASN A 55 -10.19 -17.28 0.76
N ASN A 56 -11.27 -17.61 0.05
CA ASN A 56 -11.80 -16.92 -1.14
C ASN A 56 -10.74 -16.41 -2.13
N SER A 57 -10.21 -17.29 -2.98
CA SER A 57 -9.28 -16.88 -4.05
C SER A 57 -10.05 -16.13 -5.15
N TYR A 58 -10.26 -14.84 -4.94
CA TYR A 58 -10.46 -13.93 -6.05
C TYR A 58 -9.16 -13.95 -6.85
N SER A 59 -9.20 -14.49 -8.07
CA SER A 59 -8.05 -14.52 -8.97
C SER A 59 -7.65 -13.09 -9.33
N LEU A 60 -6.58 -12.56 -8.71
CA LEU A 60 -5.92 -11.33 -9.11
C LEU A 60 -5.01 -11.54 -10.35
N GLY A 61 -4.90 -12.79 -10.80
CA GLY A 61 -3.87 -13.21 -11.76
C GLY A 61 -2.46 -13.17 -11.18
N LYS A 62 -1.50 -13.69 -11.93
CA LYS A 62 -0.12 -13.84 -11.43
C LYS A 62 0.53 -12.49 -11.10
N PHE A 63 0.35 -11.47 -11.93
CA PHE A 63 0.92 -10.13 -11.69
C PHE A 63 0.29 -9.41 -10.50
N GLY A 64 -1.04 -9.48 -10.36
CA GLY A 64 -1.72 -8.94 -9.19
C GLY A 64 -1.30 -9.63 -7.89
N GLU A 65 -1.12 -10.95 -7.92
CA GLU A 65 -0.58 -11.70 -6.77
C GLU A 65 0.83 -11.24 -6.39
N MET A 66 1.72 -11.07 -7.37
CA MET A 66 3.08 -10.58 -7.11
C MET A 66 3.08 -9.17 -6.52
N MET A 67 2.22 -8.27 -7.01
CA MET A 67 2.10 -6.92 -6.43
C MET A 67 1.74 -6.97 -4.94
N ILE A 68 0.84 -7.86 -4.53
CA ILE A 68 0.46 -7.98 -3.12
C ILE A 68 1.58 -8.66 -2.30
N GLU A 69 2.31 -9.60 -2.88
CA GLU A 69 3.48 -10.24 -2.25
C GLU A 69 4.65 -9.26 -2.01
N MET A 70 4.72 -8.16 -2.77
CA MET A 70 5.72 -7.09 -2.56
C MET A 70 5.42 -6.20 -1.34
N LEU A 71 4.21 -6.26 -0.78
CA LEU A 71 3.80 -5.43 0.36
C LEU A 71 3.88 -6.20 1.69
N PRO A 72 4.24 -5.53 2.79
CA PRO A 72 4.15 -6.13 4.12
C PRO A 72 2.67 -6.32 4.51
N GLN A 73 2.26 -7.56 4.73
CA GLN A 73 0.84 -7.95 4.90
C GLN A 73 0.27 -7.62 6.29
N ASP A 74 1.13 -7.26 7.24
CA ASP A 74 0.83 -6.84 8.61
C ASP A 74 0.52 -5.34 8.71
N LEU A 75 0.74 -4.57 7.65
CA LEU A 75 0.42 -3.15 7.60
C LEU A 75 -0.87 -2.86 6.83
N SER A 76 -1.54 -1.78 7.23
CA SER A 76 -2.77 -1.32 6.61
C SER A 76 -2.49 -0.58 5.30
N PHE A 77 -2.79 -1.24 4.18
CA PHE A 77 -2.74 -0.63 2.84
C PHE A 77 -4.08 -0.75 2.13
N THR A 78 -4.28 0.15 1.17
CA THR A 78 -5.23 -0.04 0.07
C THR A 78 -4.46 -0.16 -1.23
N VAL A 79 -4.75 -1.18 -2.03
CA VAL A 79 -4.10 -1.42 -3.31
C VAL A 79 -5.12 -1.44 -4.43
N PHE A 80 -4.92 -0.58 -5.43
CA PHE A 80 -5.71 -0.54 -6.66
C PHE A 80 -5.04 -1.41 -7.73
N VAL A 81 -5.28 -2.72 -7.67
CA VAL A 81 -4.62 -3.73 -8.51
C VAL A 81 -5.25 -3.77 -9.90
N PRO A 82 -4.50 -3.66 -11.01
CA PRO A 82 -5.05 -3.88 -12.34
C PRO A 82 -5.66 -5.28 -12.50
N SER A 83 -6.75 -5.39 -13.25
CA SER A 83 -7.27 -6.69 -13.69
C SER A 83 -6.29 -7.40 -14.62
N VAL A 84 -6.44 -8.72 -14.77
CA VAL A 84 -5.62 -9.52 -15.72
C VAL A 84 -5.66 -8.92 -17.13
N THR A 85 -6.86 -8.54 -17.59
CA THR A 85 -7.06 -7.90 -18.89
C THR A 85 -6.40 -6.53 -18.98
N ALA A 86 -6.32 -5.77 -17.88
CA ALA A 86 -5.64 -4.49 -17.85
C ALA A 86 -4.11 -4.64 -17.88
N PHE A 87 -3.55 -5.64 -17.20
CA PHE A 87 -2.12 -5.97 -17.32
C PHE A 87 -1.73 -6.29 -18.77
N GLU A 88 -2.52 -7.16 -19.42
CA GLU A 88 -2.27 -7.54 -20.81
C GLU A 88 -2.46 -6.36 -21.77
N ARG A 89 -3.55 -5.60 -21.62
CA ARG A 89 -3.89 -4.50 -22.54
C ARG A 89 -3.00 -3.28 -22.38
N ASP A 90 -2.78 -2.83 -21.15
CA ASP A 90 -2.18 -1.52 -20.87
C ASP A 90 -0.67 -1.62 -20.63
N LEU A 91 -0.17 -2.77 -20.18
CA LEU A 91 1.26 -3.01 -19.90
C LEU A 91 1.88 -4.10 -20.76
N ARG A 92 1.10 -4.76 -21.63
CA ARG A 92 1.55 -5.90 -22.47
C ARG A 92 2.18 -7.03 -21.65
N LEU A 93 1.83 -7.12 -20.37
CA LEU A 93 2.34 -8.18 -19.50
C LEU A 93 1.48 -9.42 -19.66
N SER A 94 2.12 -10.51 -20.10
CA SER A 94 1.50 -11.83 -20.16
C SER A 94 2.37 -12.83 -19.42
N VAL A 95 1.76 -13.79 -18.72
CA VAL A 95 2.51 -14.77 -17.91
C VAL A 95 3.50 -15.56 -18.78
N ASN A 96 3.14 -15.85 -20.03
CA ASN A 96 3.97 -16.64 -20.94
C ASN A 96 5.21 -15.89 -21.43
N ASN A 97 5.11 -14.56 -21.58
CA ASN A 97 6.17 -13.76 -22.21
C ASN A 97 6.99 -12.94 -21.21
N SER A 98 6.37 -12.51 -20.11
CA SER A 98 6.96 -11.56 -19.17
C SER A 98 7.67 -12.25 -18.00
N LEU A 99 7.38 -13.53 -17.72
CA LEU A 99 8.06 -14.29 -16.65
C LEU A 99 9.13 -15.24 -17.21
N THR A 100 9.71 -14.91 -18.36
CA THR A 100 10.92 -15.58 -18.86
C THR A 100 12.14 -15.03 -18.12
N LYS A 101 13.21 -15.82 -18.01
CA LYS A 101 14.43 -15.41 -17.29
C LYS A 101 15.05 -14.10 -17.79
N GLU A 102 14.82 -13.76 -19.05
CA GLU A 102 15.37 -12.55 -19.68
C GLU A 102 14.52 -11.30 -19.39
N LYS A 103 13.21 -11.47 -19.13
CA LYS A 103 12.24 -10.36 -18.96
C LYS A 103 11.67 -10.25 -17.53
N GLU A 104 12.11 -11.12 -16.62
CA GLU A 104 11.62 -11.15 -15.24
C GLU A 104 11.98 -9.86 -14.49
N ASP A 105 13.20 -9.36 -14.65
CA ASP A 105 13.67 -8.13 -14.01
C ASP A 105 12.89 -6.89 -14.51
N ASP A 106 12.69 -6.77 -15.82
CA ASP A 106 11.89 -5.69 -16.43
C ASP A 106 10.44 -5.74 -15.94
N THR A 107 9.87 -6.95 -15.84
CA THR A 107 8.54 -7.16 -15.31
C THR A 107 8.47 -6.71 -13.85
N TYR A 108 9.46 -7.07 -13.02
CA TYR A 108 9.50 -6.65 -11.64
C TYR A 108 9.62 -5.12 -11.50
N ALA A 109 10.41 -4.48 -12.37
CA ALA A 109 10.53 -3.01 -12.42
C ALA A 109 9.20 -2.35 -12.78
N ILE A 110 8.50 -2.85 -13.80
CA ILE A 110 7.16 -2.38 -14.20
C ILE A 110 6.17 -2.53 -13.04
N LEU A 111 6.12 -3.70 -12.40
CA LEU A 111 5.20 -3.94 -11.29
C LEU A 111 5.50 -3.05 -10.08
N THR A 112 6.78 -2.86 -9.75
CA THR A 112 7.19 -1.96 -8.66
C THR A 112 6.77 -0.52 -8.95
N ARG A 113 6.92 -0.06 -10.20
CA ARG A 113 6.49 1.28 -10.61
C ARG A 113 4.97 1.43 -10.53
N VAL A 114 4.21 0.46 -11.02
CA VAL A 114 2.74 0.47 -10.91
C VAL A 114 2.31 0.43 -9.43
N LEU A 115 2.95 -0.40 -8.62
CA LEU A 115 2.68 -0.53 -7.19
C LEU A 115 2.88 0.80 -6.46
N SER A 116 3.94 1.55 -6.75
CA SER A 116 4.21 2.81 -6.05
C SER A 116 3.11 3.86 -6.26
N PHE A 117 2.42 3.85 -7.41
CA PHE A 117 1.30 4.77 -7.68
C PHE A 117 -0.07 4.23 -7.29
N THR A 118 -0.23 2.92 -7.11
CA THR A 118 -1.53 2.29 -6.87
C THR A 118 -1.80 1.94 -5.41
N VAL A 119 -0.82 2.18 -4.53
CA VAL A 119 -0.91 1.84 -3.11
C VAL A 119 -1.06 3.10 -2.26
N VAL A 120 -1.99 3.07 -1.32
CA VAL A 120 -2.21 4.11 -0.30
C VAL A 120 -1.91 3.51 1.09
N PRO A 121 -1.14 4.19 1.96
CA PRO A 121 -0.72 3.66 3.27
C PRO A 121 -1.80 3.73 4.36
N TRP A 122 -3.06 3.47 4.01
CA TRP A 122 -4.18 3.26 4.93
C TRP A 122 -5.32 2.52 4.23
N LYS A 123 -6.35 2.11 4.99
CA LYS A 123 -7.53 1.42 4.45
C LYS A 123 -8.55 2.40 3.90
N ILE A 124 -8.98 2.17 2.67
CA ILE A 124 -10.10 2.83 1.99
C ILE A 124 -11.05 1.72 1.58
N LEU A 125 -12.19 1.65 2.26
CA LEU A 125 -13.28 0.77 1.90
C LEU A 125 -14.22 1.50 0.94
N SER A 126 -14.85 0.78 0.00
CA SER A 126 -15.80 1.40 -0.93
C SER A 126 -16.91 2.16 -0.19
N GLU A 127 -17.38 1.59 0.93
CA GLU A 127 -18.41 2.16 1.79
C GLU A 127 -17.97 3.46 2.49
N SER A 128 -16.66 3.70 2.61
CA SER A 128 -16.13 4.94 3.21
C SER A 128 -16.00 6.09 2.21
N VAL A 129 -16.14 5.81 0.91
CA VAL A 129 -16.11 6.83 -0.15
C VAL A 129 -17.51 7.39 -0.32
N SER A 130 -17.62 8.72 -0.27
CA SER A 130 -18.88 9.45 -0.49
C SER A 130 -19.36 9.27 -1.94
N ASP A 131 -20.68 9.26 -2.15
CA ASP A 131 -21.28 9.19 -3.49
C ASP A 131 -21.23 10.55 -4.20
N THR A 132 -20.99 11.65 -3.47
CA THR A 132 -20.99 13.01 -4.01
C THR A 132 -19.63 13.69 -3.99
N GLU A 133 -18.71 13.23 -3.15
CA GLU A 133 -17.42 13.88 -2.91
C GLU A 133 -16.26 12.93 -3.19
N GLU A 134 -15.20 13.48 -3.79
CA GLU A 134 -13.97 12.77 -4.06
C GLU A 134 -13.02 12.82 -2.86
N ILE A 135 -12.38 11.70 -2.57
CA ILE A 135 -11.26 11.61 -1.63
C ILE A 135 -9.96 11.79 -2.42
N ILE A 136 -9.14 12.74 -1.98
CA ILE A 136 -7.78 12.92 -2.49
C ILE A 136 -6.81 12.27 -1.50
N CYS A 137 -6.01 11.31 -1.97
CA CYS A 137 -5.04 10.60 -1.15
C CYS A 137 -3.64 10.57 -1.79
N ASP A 138 -2.61 10.45 -0.95
CA ASP A 138 -1.23 10.28 -1.41
C ASP A 138 -0.92 8.80 -1.61
N SER A 139 -0.45 8.45 -2.80
CA SER A 139 0.11 7.13 -3.08
C SER A 139 1.51 6.96 -2.45
N LEU A 140 2.06 5.75 -2.46
CA LEU A 140 3.43 5.50 -1.96
C LEU A 140 4.50 6.32 -2.70
N SER A 141 4.28 6.70 -3.95
CA SER A 141 5.17 7.59 -4.70
C SER A 141 5.02 9.07 -4.32
N GLY A 142 4.02 9.41 -3.51
CA GLY A 142 3.66 10.78 -3.15
C GLY A 142 2.80 11.50 -4.18
N LEU A 143 2.40 10.85 -5.28
CA LEU A 143 1.44 11.42 -6.22
C LEU A 143 0.00 11.26 -5.72
N LYS A 144 -0.84 12.23 -6.10
CA LYS A 144 -2.25 12.29 -5.72
C LYS A 144 -3.09 11.27 -6.51
N LEU A 145 -3.88 10.51 -5.77
CA LEU A 145 -4.97 9.69 -6.27
C LEU A 145 -6.30 10.33 -5.92
N HIS A 146 -7.16 10.42 -6.93
CA HIS A 146 -8.49 10.99 -6.91
C HIS A 146 -9.49 9.83 -6.90
N VAL A 147 -10.09 9.56 -5.74
CA VAL A 147 -10.95 8.39 -5.49
C VAL A 147 -12.39 8.86 -5.31
N SER A 148 -13.28 8.43 -6.20
CA SER A 148 -14.71 8.73 -6.18
C SER A 148 -15.54 7.49 -6.48
N LYS A 149 -16.86 7.64 -6.55
CA LYS A 149 -17.79 6.63 -7.03
C LYS A 149 -18.50 7.08 -8.30
N ASP A 150 -18.81 6.12 -9.15
CA ASP A 150 -19.72 6.34 -10.28
C ASP A 150 -21.19 6.07 -9.89
N ALA A 151 -22.10 6.21 -10.87
CA ALA A 151 -23.53 6.02 -10.69
C ALA A 151 -23.93 4.57 -10.33
N ASP A 152 -23.05 3.59 -10.55
CA ASP A 152 -23.26 2.20 -10.17
C ASP A 152 -22.62 1.88 -8.81
N GLU A 153 -22.23 2.91 -8.04
CA GLU A 153 -21.55 2.83 -6.74
C GLU A 153 -20.17 2.15 -6.79
N MET A 154 -19.59 2.03 -7.99
CA MET A 154 -18.26 1.45 -8.17
C MET A 154 -17.19 2.50 -7.99
N LEU A 155 -16.07 2.14 -7.35
CA LEU A 155 -14.94 3.05 -7.18
C LEU A 155 -14.35 3.44 -8.55
N VAL A 156 -14.07 4.72 -8.71
CA VAL A 156 -13.32 5.30 -9.82
C VAL A 156 -12.09 5.98 -9.23
N VAL A 157 -10.90 5.61 -9.71
CA VAL A 157 -9.64 6.16 -9.24
C VAL A 157 -8.86 6.72 -10.41
N ASN A 158 -8.56 8.02 -10.42
CA ASN A 158 -7.92 8.71 -11.54
C ASN A 158 -8.56 8.35 -12.90
N ARG A 159 -9.90 8.33 -12.94
CA ARG A 159 -10.72 7.96 -14.13
C ARG A 159 -10.70 6.48 -14.52
N VAL A 160 -10.01 5.63 -13.76
CA VAL A 160 -10.03 4.18 -13.94
C VAL A 160 -11.09 3.58 -13.04
N ARG A 161 -12.06 2.89 -13.65
CA ARG A 161 -13.15 2.23 -12.92
C ARG A 161 -12.70 0.91 -12.30
N SER A 162 -13.17 0.62 -11.10
CA SER A 162 -13.04 -0.70 -10.47
C SER A 162 -13.98 -1.73 -11.10
N THR A 163 -13.56 -2.98 -11.08
CA THR A 163 -14.36 -4.17 -11.46
C THR A 163 -14.80 -4.95 -10.24
N ARG A 164 -14.01 -4.90 -9.16
CA ARG A 164 -14.28 -5.53 -7.87
C ARG A 164 -13.70 -4.65 -6.77
N VAL A 165 -14.40 -4.54 -5.66
CA VAL A 165 -13.99 -3.70 -4.52
C VAL A 165 -13.97 -4.51 -3.23
N ASN A 166 -13.26 -4.00 -2.22
CA ASN A 166 -13.25 -4.50 -0.84
C ASN A 166 -12.75 -5.96 -0.68
N LEU A 167 -11.88 -6.42 -1.57
CA LEU A 167 -11.19 -7.69 -1.37
C LEU A 167 -10.15 -7.53 -0.24
N ARG A 168 -9.84 -8.60 0.49
CA ARG A 168 -8.94 -8.53 1.65
C ARG A 168 -7.87 -9.60 1.61
N ARG A 169 -6.64 -9.23 1.96
CA ARG A 169 -5.54 -10.13 2.29
C ARG A 169 -4.77 -9.59 3.50
N GLY A 170 -4.89 -10.26 4.64
CA GLY A 170 -4.36 -9.74 5.90
C GLY A 170 -4.96 -8.36 6.20
N GLU A 171 -4.10 -7.38 6.48
CA GLU A 171 -4.50 -5.99 6.73
C GLU A 171 -4.68 -5.15 5.45
N ILE A 172 -4.44 -5.73 4.28
CA ILE A 172 -4.51 -5.07 2.97
C ILE A 172 -5.93 -5.14 2.41
N VAL A 173 -6.47 -3.98 2.01
CA VAL A 173 -7.69 -3.85 1.19
C VAL A 173 -7.29 -3.78 -0.28
N ILE A 174 -7.96 -4.54 -1.12
CA ILE A 174 -7.65 -4.67 -2.54
C ILE A 174 -8.89 -4.32 -3.36
N HIS A 175 -8.73 -3.42 -4.31
CA HIS A 175 -9.72 -3.06 -5.33
C HIS A 175 -9.15 -3.40 -6.71
N VAL A 176 -9.88 -4.17 -7.50
CA VAL A 176 -9.44 -4.59 -8.83
C VAL A 176 -9.91 -3.59 -9.88
N MET A 177 -9.00 -3.06 -10.69
CA MET A 177 -9.24 -1.96 -11.62
C MET A 177 -9.35 -2.44 -13.08
N ASN A 178 -10.25 -1.84 -13.86
CA ASN A 178 -10.42 -2.11 -15.30
C ASN A 178 -9.37 -1.42 -16.19
N GLY A 179 -8.27 -1.00 -15.60
CA GLY A 179 -7.18 -0.32 -16.28
C GLY A 179 -6.02 -0.15 -15.31
N VAL A 180 -4.90 0.32 -15.84
CA VAL A 180 -3.73 0.61 -15.03
C VAL A 180 -3.69 2.10 -14.68
N ILE A 181 -3.63 2.40 -13.39
CA ILE A 181 -3.42 3.76 -12.89
C ILE A 181 -1.91 4.01 -12.87
N MET A 182 -1.45 4.99 -13.62
CA MET A 182 -0.04 5.36 -13.71
C MET A 182 0.11 6.84 -14.05
N GLU A 183 1.30 7.37 -13.82
CA GLU A 183 1.68 8.72 -14.23
C GLU A 183 1.93 8.82 -15.75
N ALA A 184 1.83 10.04 -16.28
CA ALA A 184 1.96 10.29 -17.71
C ALA A 184 3.35 9.93 -18.26
N GLU A 185 4.43 10.17 -17.50
CA GLU A 185 5.81 9.86 -17.91
C GLU A 185 6.01 8.35 -18.07
N PHE A 186 5.55 7.56 -17.11
CA PHE A 186 5.59 6.10 -17.20
C PHE A 186 4.70 5.58 -18.34
N GLN A 187 3.53 6.17 -18.54
CA GLN A 187 2.67 5.79 -19.67
C GLN A 187 3.36 6.04 -21.02
N GLN A 188 4.12 7.12 -21.13
CA GLN A 188 4.90 7.42 -22.34
C GLN A 188 6.04 6.43 -22.53
N SER A 189 6.77 6.04 -21.48
CA SER A 189 7.86 5.07 -21.61
C SER A 189 7.36 3.72 -22.08
N ILE A 190 6.21 3.24 -21.56
CA ILE A 190 5.57 2.01 -22.03
C ILE A 190 5.16 2.12 -23.50
N ARG A 191 4.70 3.30 -23.95
CA ARG A 191 4.32 3.50 -25.36
C ARG A 191 5.51 3.57 -26.31
N ALA A 192 6.61 4.21 -25.91
CA ALA A 192 7.81 4.37 -26.72
C ALA A 192 8.51 3.04 -26.99
N ASP A 193 8.59 2.16 -25.99
CA ASP A 193 9.13 0.80 -26.14
C ASP A 193 8.37 -0.01 -27.21
N ASN A 194 7.11 0.36 -27.48
CA ASN A 194 6.29 -0.30 -28.50
C ASN A 194 6.50 0.22 -29.93
N SER A 195 7.00 1.44 -30.12
CA SER A 195 7.19 1.99 -31.48
C SER A 195 8.45 1.50 -32.16
N ASP A 196 9.34 0.85 -31.42
CA ASP A 196 10.62 0.34 -31.91
C ASP A 196 10.53 -1.13 -32.35
N GLU A 197 9.36 -1.77 -32.21
CA GLU A 197 9.10 -3.18 -32.61
C GLU A 197 8.32 -3.33 -33.94
N ASP A 198 8.03 -2.23 -34.66
CA ASP A 198 7.34 -2.23 -35.98
C ASP A 198 8.30 -2.12 -37.19
#